data_AF-A0A9E2XYM8-F1
#
_entry.id   AF-A0A9E2XYM8-F1
#
_cell.length_a   1.000
_cell.length_b   1.000
_cell.length_c   1.000
_cell.angle_alpha   90.00
_cell.angle_beta   90.00
_cell.angle_gamma   90.00
#
_symmetry.space_group_name_H-M   'P 1'
#
loop_
_entity.id
_entity.type
_entity.pdbx_description
1 polymer ?
#
loop_
_entity_poly.entity_id
_entity_poly.type
_entity_poly.pdbx_seq_one_letter_code
_entity_poly.pdbx_strand_id
1 'polypeptide(L)' 'MIYSTDRILTAHAGSLPRPDDLREMVLAKARGEHYDQAALDARLKSAVAEIVKRQVACG' A
#
# COMPACT_ATOMS: atom_id res chain seq x y z
N MET A 1 -17.83 0.13 -16.73
CA MET A 1 -17.11 1.41 -16.61
C MET A 1 -17.89 2.29 -15.64
N ILE A 2 -17.23 2.88 -14.64
CA ILE A 2 -17.90 3.72 -13.63
C ILE A 2 -18.02 5.14 -14.21
N TYR A 3 -19.22 5.71 -14.18
CA TYR A 3 -19.50 7.05 -14.70
C TYR A 3 -20.13 7.92 -13.61
N SER A 4 -19.81 9.21 -13.62
CA SER A 4 -20.30 10.21 -12.68
C SER A 4 -20.85 11.40 -13.47
N THR A 5 -22.03 11.90 -13.08
CA THR A 5 -22.65 13.10 -13.65
C THR A 5 -22.32 14.36 -12.86
N ASP A 6 -21.87 14.22 -11.60
CA ASP A 6 -21.76 15.33 -10.65
C ASP A 6 -20.32 15.85 -10.51
N ARG A 7 -19.32 14.98 -10.73
CA ARG A 7 -17.89 15.34 -10.61
C ARG A 7 -16.97 14.48 -11.49
N ILE A 8 -15.75 14.98 -11.74
CA ILE A 8 -14.66 14.22 -12.35
C ILE A 8 -14.18 13.14 -11.36
N LEU A 9 -14.13 11.89 -11.81
CA LEU A 9 -13.58 10.78 -11.03
C LEU A 9 -12.06 10.80 -11.12
N THR A 10 -11.39 10.93 -9.97
CA THR A 10 -9.92 10.90 -9.86
C THR A 10 -9.45 9.56 -9.31
N ALA A 11 -8.32 9.07 -9.83
CA ALA A 11 -7.67 7.87 -9.35
C ALA A 11 -6.14 8.01 -9.49
N HIS A 12 -5.39 7.21 -8.73
CA HIS A 12 -3.95 7.08 -8.92
C HIS A 12 -3.64 6.05 -10.00
N ALA A 13 -2.50 6.21 -10.69
CA ALA A 13 -2.08 5.32 -11.76
C ALA A 13 -1.69 3.89 -11.30
N GLY A 14 -1.50 3.66 -10.00
CA GLY A 14 -1.13 2.36 -9.46
C GLY A 14 -0.29 2.46 -8.19
N SER A 15 0.95 1.96 -8.27
CA SER A 15 1.86 1.85 -7.12
C SER A 15 2.05 3.19 -6.39
N LEU A 16 2.16 3.08 -5.06
CA LEU A 16 2.42 4.20 -4.17
C LEU A 16 3.66 3.89 -3.30
N PRO A 17 4.34 4.90 -2.75
CA PRO A 17 5.48 4.68 -1.87
C PRO A 17 5.13 3.78 -0.68
N ARG A 18 5.92 2.73 -0.49
CA ARG A 18 5.80 1.84 0.67
C ARG A 18 6.44 2.53 1.88
N PRO A 19 5.88 2.36 3.08
CA PRO A 19 6.60 2.70 4.31
C PRO A 19 7.97 2.01 4.36
N ASP A 20 8.97 2.69 4.91
CA ASP A 20 10.36 2.22 4.88
C ASP A 20 10.55 0.86 5.58
N ASP A 21 9.86 0.65 6.69
CA ASP A 21 9.90 -0.60 7.43
C ASP A 21 9.34 -1.78 6.61
N LEU A 22 8.20 -1.60 5.93
CA LEU A 22 7.66 -2.60 5.02
C LEU A 22 8.58 -2.81 3.80
N ARG A 23 9.22 -1.75 3.29
CA ARG A 23 10.18 -1.85 2.19
C ARG A 23 11.33 -2.78 2.56
N GLU A 24 11.91 -2.61 3.75
CA GLU A 24 13.00 -3.47 4.22
C GLU A 24 12.57 -4.93 4.41
N MET A 25 11.39 -5.19 4.97
CA MET A 25 10.87 -6.57 5.10
C MET A 25 10.68 -7.26 3.74
N VAL A 26 10.17 -6.52 2.74
CA VAL A 26 9.99 -7.05 1.37
C VAL A 26 11.33 -7.32 0.71
N LEU A 27 12.33 -6.46 0.93
CA LEU A 27 13.67 -6.67 0.41
C LEU A 27 14.36 -7.89 1.04
N ALA A 28 14.22 -8.09 2.35
CA ALA A 28 14.73 -9.28 3.02
C ALA A 28 14.14 -10.57 2.42
N LYS A 29 12.81 -10.60 2.22
CA LYS A 29 12.13 -11.69 1.50
C LYS A 29 12.66 -11.89 0.08
N ALA A 30 12.83 -10.81 -0.69
CA ALA A 30 13.30 -10.88 -2.07
C ALA A 30 14.76 -11.37 -2.18
N ARG A 31 15.60 -11.09 -1.17
CA ARG A 31 16.98 -11.56 -1.08
C ARG A 31 17.10 -12.99 -0.55
N GLY A 32 16.00 -13.63 -0.14
CA GLY A 32 16.02 -14.95 0.47
C GLY A 32 16.62 -14.98 1.88
N GLU A 33 16.66 -13.82 2.55
CA GLU A 33 17.11 -13.72 3.94
C GLU A 33 16.07 -14.35 4.88
N HIS A 34 16.47 -14.66 6.12
CA HIS A 34 15.51 -15.05 7.13
C HIS A 34 14.62 -13.84 7.48
N TYR A 35 13.29 -14.01 7.41
CA TYR A 35 12.32 -13.01 7.81
C TYR A 35 11.12 -13.67 8.49
N ASP A 36 10.43 -12.91 9.33
CA ASP A 36 9.18 -13.34 9.93
C ASP A 36 8.02 -13.10 8.94
N GLN A 37 7.49 -14.18 8.39
CA GLN A 37 6.38 -14.15 7.43
C GLN A 37 5.09 -13.61 8.07
N ALA A 38 4.81 -13.95 9.33
CA ALA A 38 3.61 -13.48 10.02
C ALA A 38 3.69 -11.97 10.31
N ALA A 39 4.87 -11.49 10.71
CA ALA A 39 5.11 -10.05 10.89
C ALA A 39 4.99 -9.28 9.58
N LEU A 40 5.55 -9.81 8.48
CA LEU A 40 5.43 -9.21 7.14
C LEU A 40 3.96 -9.11 6.70
N ASP A 41 3.17 -10.17 6.89
CA ASP A 41 1.75 -10.18 6.49
C ASP A 41 0.92 -9.19 7.31
N ALA A 42 1.15 -9.15 8.62
CA ALA A 42 0.50 -8.19 9.51
C ALA A 42 0.84 -6.74 9.12
N ARG A 43 2.13 -6.47 8.86
CA ARG A 43 2.60 -5.14 8.49
C ARG A 43 2.10 -4.70 7.11
N LEU A 44 2.08 -5.62 6.15
CA LEU A 44 1.53 -5.36 4.81
C LEU A 44 0.06 -4.93 4.91
N LYS A 45 -0.74 -5.64 5.71
CA LYS A 45 -2.15 -5.31 5.92
C LYS A 45 -2.32 -3.93 6.55
N SER A 46 -1.53 -3.57 7.55
CA SER A 46 -1.60 -2.24 8.17
C SER A 46 -1.18 -1.13 7.20
N ALA A 47 -0.12 -1.36 6.41
CA ALA A 47 0.37 -0.38 5.43
C ALA A 47 -0.69 -0.05 4.37
N VAL A 48 -1.41 -1.07 3.89
CA VAL A 48 -2.52 -0.86 2.95
C VAL A 48 -3.59 0.03 3.57
N ALA A 49 -3.98 -0.24 4.82
CA ALA A 49 -4.96 0.59 5.53
C ALA A 49 -4.48 2.05 5.72
N GLU A 50 -3.21 2.25 6.07
CA GLU A 50 -2.57 3.57 6.20
C GLU A 50 -2.61 4.35 4.87
N ILE A 51 -2.23 3.71 3.77
CA ILE A 51 -2.19 4.35 2.44
C ILE A 51 -3.61 4.65 1.94
N VAL A 52 -4.56 3.72 2.08
CA VAL A 52 -5.97 3.97 1.73
C VAL A 52 -6.54 5.14 2.51
N LYS A 53 -6.24 5.23 3.82
CA LYS A 53 -6.64 6.38 4.64
C LYS A 53 -6.08 7.69 4.11
N ARG A 54 -4.83 7.70 3.62
CA ARG A 54 -4.21 8.88 2.99
C ARG A 54 -4.85 9.24 1.66
N GLN A 55 -5.21 8.26 0.83
CA GLN A 55 -5.93 8.49 -0.43
C GLN A 55 -7.28 9.16 -0.17
N VAL A 56 -8.05 8.63 0.79
CA VAL A 56 -9.33 9.23 1.20
C VAL A 56 -9.13 10.63 1.76
N ALA A 57 -8.08 10.85 2.56
CA ALA A 57 -7.80 12.18 3.12
C ALA A 57 -7.41 13.22 2.06
N CYS A 58 -6.95 12.79 0.87
CA CYS A 58 -6.56 13.69 -0.22
C CYS A 58 -7.59 13.84 -1.35
N GLY A 59 -8.75 13.15 -1.30
CA GLY A 59 -9.83 13.35 -2.30
C GLY A 59 -10.92 12.29 -2.33
#